data_AF-A0A4R0XZL0-F1
#
_entry.id   AF-A0A4R0XZL0-F1
#
_cell.length_a   1.000
_cell.length_b   1.000
_cell.length_c   1.000
_cell.angle_alpha   90.00
_cell.angle_beta   90.00
_cell.angle_gamma   90.00
#
_symmetry.space_group_name_H-M   'P 1'
#
loop_
_entity.id
_entity.type
_entity.pdbx_description
1 polymer ?
#
loop_
_entity_poly.entity_id
_entity_poly.type
_entity_poly.pdbx_seq_one_letter_code
_entity_poly.pdbx_strand_id
1 'polypeptide(L)'
;MVDKKISTLNLANTTYGATQSLLYSKKLDALEKAWNAFLYISKNKPSIIGGRLDILTPQEYENLFDIPAMRDFPILEDDMGQLIKKLSDIVDPIENLKIYIDDDIWTFLFIYRAVMLRIYYLITKAKENRQLKLRWHKDGVILNHLNMIFNQSELQEFEKIQIGKFRYVENVLEAKLKVRIEEGLSGGKASEAMLQQALQNQLMLDKLSKK
;
A
#
# COMPACT_ATOMS: atom_id res chain seq x y z
N MET A 1 24.61 47.12 -8.42
CA MET A 1 23.34 46.49 -8.86
C MET A 1 23.50 44.99 -9.15
N VAL A 2 24.66 44.56 -9.68
CA VAL A 2 25.02 43.14 -9.91
C VAL A 2 25.15 42.36 -8.59
N ASP A 3 25.82 42.89 -7.57
CA ASP A 3 25.97 42.20 -6.26
C ASP A 3 24.63 41.91 -5.57
N LYS A 4 23.67 42.83 -5.69
CA LYS A 4 22.30 42.65 -5.17
C LYS A 4 21.56 41.52 -5.90
N LYS A 5 21.82 41.31 -7.20
CA LYS A 5 21.23 40.19 -7.97
C LYS A 5 21.90 38.86 -7.63
N ILE A 6 23.22 38.85 -7.43
CA ILE A 6 23.98 37.66 -7.00
C ILE A 6 23.52 37.21 -5.60
N SER A 7 23.37 38.14 -4.65
CA SER A 7 22.88 37.81 -3.31
C SER A 7 21.43 37.29 -3.33
N THR A 8 20.57 37.85 -4.18
CA THR A 8 19.19 37.38 -4.36
C THR A 8 19.15 35.95 -4.93
N LEU A 9 20.00 35.63 -5.92
CA LEU A 9 20.10 34.29 -6.50
C LEU A 9 20.62 33.26 -5.49
N ASN A 10 21.63 33.61 -4.69
CA ASN A 10 22.15 32.73 -3.64
C ASN A 10 21.10 32.48 -2.55
N LEU A 11 20.35 33.51 -2.15
CA LEU A 11 19.23 33.36 -1.22
C LEU A 11 18.16 32.41 -1.78
N ALA A 12 17.76 32.60 -3.04
CA ALA A 12 16.78 31.73 -3.71
C ALA A 12 17.26 30.27 -3.78
N ASN A 13 18.55 30.03 -4.03
CA ASN A 13 19.12 28.69 -4.08
C ASN A 13 19.10 28.01 -2.71
N THR A 14 19.47 28.73 -1.65
CA THR A 14 19.40 28.22 -0.27
C THR A 14 17.96 27.94 0.15
N THR A 15 17.02 28.84 -0.17
CA THR A 15 15.60 28.63 0.11
C THR A 15 15.05 27.42 -0.65
N TYR A 16 15.36 27.30 -1.94
CA TYR A 16 14.95 26.15 -2.75
C TYR A 16 15.48 24.83 -2.17
N GLY A 17 16.78 24.77 -1.85
CA GLY A 17 17.39 23.60 -1.22
C GLY A 17 16.74 23.25 0.12
N ALA A 18 16.45 24.24 0.96
CA ALA A 18 15.75 24.04 2.24
C ALA A 18 14.32 23.51 2.04
N THR A 19 13.58 24.05 1.06
CA THR A 19 12.23 23.58 0.72
C THR A 19 12.27 22.14 0.18
N GLN A 20 13.19 21.81 -0.72
CA GLN A 20 13.33 20.45 -1.25
C GLN A 20 13.68 19.44 -0.16
N SER A 21 14.60 19.79 0.74
CA SER A 21 14.94 18.95 1.91
C SER A 21 13.73 18.72 2.82
N LEU A 22 12.92 19.75 3.06
CA LEU A 22 11.70 19.61 3.87
C LEU A 22 10.66 18.72 3.18
N LEU A 23 10.42 18.90 1.89
CA LEU A 23 9.49 18.07 1.12
C LEU A 23 9.96 16.62 1.07
N TYR A 24 11.25 16.40 0.87
CA TYR A 24 11.84 15.07 0.88
C TYR A 24 11.69 14.41 2.25
N SER A 25 11.93 15.13 3.35
CA SER A 25 11.70 14.63 4.70
C SER A 25 10.24 14.20 4.93
N LYS A 26 9.27 14.99 4.46
CA LYS A 26 7.84 14.61 4.53
C LYS A 26 7.52 13.39 3.68
N LYS A 27 8.15 13.25 2.51
CA LYS A 27 8.04 12.05 1.67
C LYS A 27 8.59 10.82 2.38
N LEU A 28 9.76 10.91 3.00
CA LEU A 28 10.34 9.79 3.76
C LEU A 28 9.42 9.35 4.90
N ASP A 29 8.89 10.29 5.69
CA ASP A 29 7.93 10.01 6.77
C ASP A 29 6.66 9.33 6.23
N ALA A 30 6.13 9.79 5.09
CA ALA A 30 4.94 9.20 4.48
C ALA A 30 5.20 7.79 3.95
N LEU A 31 6.37 7.54 3.33
CA LEU A 31 6.80 6.22 2.86
C LEU A 31 6.97 5.23 4.03
N GLU A 32 7.59 5.67 5.13
CA GLU A 32 7.75 4.87 6.34
C GLU A 32 6.39 4.50 6.95
N LYS A 33 5.48 5.47 7.06
CA LYS A 33 4.11 5.22 7.53
C LYS A 33 3.36 4.24 6.62
N ALA A 34 3.49 4.37 5.31
CA ALA A 34 2.91 3.45 4.35
C ALA A 34 3.40 2.01 4.57
N TRP A 35 4.71 1.82 4.73
CA TRP A 35 5.29 0.51 5.04
C TRP A 35 4.78 -0.06 6.37
N ASN A 36 4.77 0.77 7.42
CA ASN A 36 4.32 0.36 8.74
C ASN A 36 2.83 -0.02 8.74
N ALA A 37 1.99 0.65 7.95
CA ALA A 37 0.60 0.24 7.78
C ALA A 37 0.46 -1.10 7.06
N PHE A 38 1.26 -1.36 6.03
CA PHE A 38 1.28 -2.68 5.38
C PHE A 38 1.62 -3.78 6.39
N LEU A 39 2.71 -3.61 7.15
CA LEU A 39 3.12 -4.54 8.20
C LEU A 39 2.04 -4.70 9.28
N TYR A 40 1.38 -3.60 9.65
CA TYR A 40 0.32 -3.63 10.64
C TYR A 40 -0.87 -4.47 10.16
N ILE A 41 -1.35 -4.26 8.93
CA ILE A 41 -2.45 -5.05 8.35
C ILE A 41 -2.04 -6.52 8.29
N SER A 42 -0.80 -6.80 7.84
CA SER A 42 -0.26 -8.16 7.77
C SER A 42 -0.20 -8.87 9.12
N LYS A 43 0.20 -8.16 10.18
CA LYS A 43 0.28 -8.72 11.53
C LYS A 43 -1.09 -8.86 12.20
N ASN A 44 -2.03 -7.99 11.88
CA ASN A 44 -3.34 -7.92 12.52
C ASN A 44 -4.47 -8.55 11.71
N LYS A 45 -4.15 -9.26 10.62
CA LYS A 45 -5.16 -10.00 9.86
C LYS A 45 -5.85 -11.06 10.73
N PRO A 46 -7.16 -11.29 10.55
CA PRO A 46 -7.86 -12.36 11.23
C PRO A 46 -7.17 -13.72 11.02
N SER A 47 -7.04 -14.50 12.09
CA SER A 47 -6.33 -15.81 12.06
C SER A 47 -6.96 -16.80 11.08
N ILE A 48 -8.27 -16.70 10.85
CA ILE A 48 -8.98 -17.50 9.85
C ILE A 48 -8.50 -17.19 8.42
N ILE A 49 -8.10 -15.95 8.13
CA ILE A 49 -7.58 -15.53 6.83
C ILE A 49 -6.11 -15.93 6.70
N GLY A 50 -5.25 -15.44 7.61
CA GLY A 50 -3.79 -15.61 7.48
C GLY A 50 -3.24 -16.97 7.90
N GLY A 51 -4.05 -17.82 8.52
CA GLY A 51 -3.65 -19.17 8.95
C GLY A 51 -4.44 -20.25 8.24
N ARG A 52 -5.76 -20.25 8.40
CA ARG A 52 -6.59 -21.38 7.92
C ARG A 52 -6.87 -21.37 6.43
N LEU A 53 -7.28 -20.25 5.85
CA LEU A 53 -7.54 -20.20 4.41
C LEU A 53 -6.30 -20.56 3.58
N ASP A 54 -5.11 -20.26 4.08
CA ASP A 54 -3.87 -20.52 3.37
C ASP A 54 -3.36 -21.96 3.48
N ILE A 55 -3.89 -22.78 4.39
CA ILE A 55 -3.55 -24.23 4.47
C ILE A 55 -4.63 -25.13 3.87
N LEU A 56 -5.76 -24.56 3.43
CA LEU A 56 -6.89 -25.28 2.86
C LEU A 56 -7.00 -25.04 1.36
N THR A 57 -7.40 -26.06 0.64
CA THR A 57 -7.81 -25.95 -0.75
C THR A 57 -9.16 -25.23 -0.89
N PRO A 58 -9.48 -24.65 -2.06
CA PRO A 58 -10.79 -24.07 -2.34
C PRO A 58 -11.96 -24.98 -2.01
N GLN A 59 -11.83 -26.27 -2.30
CA GLN A 59 -12.86 -27.27 -2.07
C GLN A 59 -13.09 -27.49 -0.57
N GLU A 60 -12.03 -27.45 0.24
CA GLU A 60 -12.09 -27.62 1.69
C GLU A 60 -12.69 -26.39 2.38
N TYR A 61 -12.21 -25.18 2.09
CA TYR A 61 -12.75 -24.00 2.76
C TYR A 61 -14.12 -23.57 2.24
N GLU A 62 -14.54 -23.98 1.03
CA GLU A 62 -15.91 -23.74 0.54
C GLU A 62 -16.97 -24.31 1.49
N ASN A 63 -16.65 -25.42 2.16
CA ASN A 63 -17.51 -26.13 3.11
C ASN A 63 -16.97 -26.02 4.55
N LEU A 64 -16.15 -24.98 4.84
CA LEU A 64 -15.44 -24.84 6.12
C LEU A 64 -16.38 -24.98 7.32
N PHE A 65 -17.57 -24.39 7.24
CA PHE A 65 -18.55 -24.33 8.32
C PHE A 65 -19.50 -25.55 8.39
N ASP A 66 -19.38 -26.49 7.47
CA ASP A 66 -20.06 -27.79 7.57
C ASP A 66 -19.36 -28.69 8.59
N ILE A 67 -18.06 -28.46 8.83
CA ILE A 67 -17.25 -29.15 9.83
C ILE A 67 -17.68 -28.69 11.24
N PRO A 68 -18.14 -29.59 12.13
CA PRO A 68 -18.62 -29.22 13.46
C PRO A 68 -17.62 -28.40 14.28
N ALA A 69 -16.33 -28.76 14.26
CA ALA A 69 -15.28 -28.03 14.98
C ALA A 69 -15.05 -26.60 14.47
N MET A 70 -15.43 -26.31 13.22
CA MET A 70 -15.28 -24.97 12.62
C MET A 70 -16.53 -24.10 12.84
N ARG A 71 -17.67 -24.73 13.14
CA ARG A 71 -18.93 -24.03 13.44
C ARG A 71 -18.81 -23.19 14.70
N ASP A 72 -18.29 -23.80 15.75
CA ASP A 72 -18.16 -23.18 17.07
C ASP A 72 -16.82 -22.44 17.22
N PHE A 73 -16.01 -22.41 16.15
CA PHE A 73 -14.76 -21.69 16.18
C PHE A 73 -15.04 -20.19 16.36
N PRO A 74 -14.48 -19.56 17.42
CA PRO A 74 -14.64 -18.14 17.65
C PRO A 74 -13.91 -17.39 16.55
N ILE A 75 -14.65 -16.62 15.76
CA ILE A 75 -14.01 -15.63 14.91
C ILE A 75 -13.70 -14.48 15.85
N LEU A 76 -12.46 -14.41 16.34
CA LEU A 76 -12.01 -13.57 17.47
C LEU A 76 -12.34 -12.07 17.37
N GLU A 77 -12.80 -11.59 16.22
CA GLU A 77 -13.26 -10.21 16.00
C GLU A 77 -14.78 -10.23 15.76
N ASP A 78 -15.54 -10.53 16.81
CA ASP A 78 -17.01 -10.68 16.72
C ASP A 78 -17.73 -9.42 16.16
N ASP A 79 -17.03 -8.29 16.05
CA ASP A 79 -17.54 -7.08 15.40
C ASP A 79 -16.64 -6.64 14.22
N MET A 80 -17.17 -6.77 13.01
CA MET A 80 -16.58 -6.24 11.79
C MET A 80 -16.31 -4.73 11.88
N GLY A 81 -17.14 -3.98 12.61
CA GLY A 81 -16.94 -2.57 12.89
C GLY A 81 -15.67 -2.30 13.68
N GLN A 82 -15.32 -3.16 14.65
CA GLN A 82 -14.07 -3.04 15.40
C GLN A 82 -12.84 -3.33 14.53
N LEU A 83 -12.91 -4.36 13.68
CA LEU A 83 -11.83 -4.64 12.72
C LEU A 83 -11.65 -3.46 11.76
N ILE A 84 -12.74 -2.96 11.17
CA ILE A 84 -12.69 -1.78 10.28
C ILE A 84 -12.05 -0.61 10.99
N LYS A 85 -12.53 -0.26 12.20
CA LYS A 85 -11.99 0.84 13.00
C LYS A 85 -10.49 0.67 13.27
N LYS A 86 -10.08 -0.52 13.74
CA LYS A 86 -8.68 -0.84 14.06
C LYS A 86 -7.76 -0.65 12.85
N LEU A 87 -8.20 -1.04 11.65
CA LEU A 87 -7.42 -0.87 10.42
C LEU A 87 -7.44 0.57 9.93
N SER A 88 -8.58 1.25 10.05
CA SER A 88 -8.73 2.68 9.71
C SER A 88 -7.83 3.57 10.56
N ASP A 89 -7.75 3.35 11.87
CA ASP A 89 -6.93 4.15 12.79
C ASP A 89 -5.44 4.20 12.37
N ILE A 90 -4.94 3.18 11.66
CA ILE A 90 -3.57 3.11 11.14
C ILE A 90 -3.46 3.61 9.69
N VAL A 91 -4.46 3.36 8.85
CA VAL A 91 -4.40 3.66 7.41
C VAL A 91 -4.86 5.08 7.09
N ASP A 92 -5.87 5.59 7.78
CA ASP A 92 -6.46 6.90 7.49
C ASP A 92 -5.50 8.08 7.76
N PRO A 93 -4.56 8.02 8.73
CA PRO A 93 -3.48 9.02 8.83
C PRO A 93 -2.59 9.11 7.59
N ILE A 94 -2.45 8.02 6.83
CA ILE A 94 -1.66 8.01 5.57
C ILE A 94 -2.43 8.69 4.45
N GLU A 95 -3.76 8.67 4.48
CA GLU A 95 -4.58 9.40 3.51
C GLU A 95 -4.26 10.90 3.52
N ASN A 96 -4.02 11.46 4.71
CA ASN A 96 -3.58 12.86 4.87
C ASN A 96 -2.18 13.14 4.29
N LEU A 97 -1.40 12.09 4.02
CA LEU A 97 -0.05 12.15 3.47
C LEU A 97 0.01 11.74 2.00
N LYS A 98 -1.14 11.47 1.35
CA LYS A 98 -1.23 11.12 -0.08
C LYS A 98 -0.43 12.03 -0.98
N ILE A 99 -0.40 13.33 -0.68
CA ILE A 99 0.35 14.33 -1.47
C ILE A 99 1.87 14.08 -1.49
N TYR A 100 2.39 13.25 -0.59
CA TYR A 100 3.82 12.93 -0.47
C TYR A 100 4.17 11.51 -0.93
N ILE A 101 3.19 10.68 -1.30
CA ILE A 101 3.39 9.32 -1.80
C ILE A 101 2.81 9.18 -3.20
N ASP A 102 3.32 8.22 -3.97
CA ASP A 102 2.79 7.93 -5.29
C ASP A 102 1.42 7.23 -5.16
N ASP A 103 0.49 7.51 -6.09
CA ASP A 103 -0.88 6.97 -6.06
C ASP A 103 -0.91 5.44 -5.99
N ASP A 104 0.10 4.78 -6.57
CA ASP A 104 0.28 3.33 -6.52
C ASP A 104 0.45 2.81 -5.09
N ILE A 105 1.25 3.49 -4.25
CA ILE A 105 1.50 3.10 -2.86
C ILE A 105 0.18 3.09 -2.08
N TRP A 106 -0.60 4.15 -2.23
CA TRP A 106 -1.91 4.23 -1.62
C TRP A 106 -2.85 3.15 -2.15
N THR A 107 -2.86 2.93 -3.46
CA THR A 107 -3.70 1.94 -4.13
C THR A 107 -3.42 0.52 -3.62
N PHE A 108 -2.15 0.15 -3.46
CA PHE A 108 -1.76 -1.15 -2.91
C PHE A 108 -2.25 -1.33 -1.47
N LEU A 109 -2.06 -0.33 -0.60
CA LEU A 109 -2.55 -0.40 0.79
C LEU A 109 -4.07 -0.49 0.87
N PHE A 110 -4.76 0.32 0.07
CA PHE A 110 -6.22 0.30 0.00
C PHE A 110 -6.74 -1.06 -0.45
N ILE A 111 -6.20 -1.61 -1.53
CA ILE A 111 -6.61 -2.92 -2.07
C ILE A 111 -6.30 -4.03 -1.06
N TYR A 112 -5.15 -3.99 -0.40
CA TYR A 112 -4.82 -4.98 0.62
C TYR A 112 -5.87 -5.02 1.74
N ARG A 113 -6.20 -3.84 2.29
CA ARG A 113 -7.24 -3.69 3.32
C ARG A 113 -8.61 -4.13 2.80
N ALA A 114 -8.99 -3.69 1.60
CA ALA A 114 -10.30 -3.97 1.01
C ALA A 114 -10.51 -5.46 0.74
N VAL A 115 -9.51 -6.15 0.16
CA VAL A 115 -9.55 -7.59 -0.09
C VAL A 115 -9.66 -8.36 1.23
N MET A 116 -8.84 -8.02 2.23
CA MET A 116 -8.88 -8.69 3.53
C MET A 116 -10.25 -8.51 4.22
N LEU A 117 -10.78 -7.28 4.25
CA LEU A 117 -12.10 -6.99 4.84
C LEU A 117 -13.23 -7.69 4.07
N ARG A 118 -13.15 -7.77 2.74
CA ARG A 118 -14.13 -8.48 1.92
C ARG A 118 -14.11 -9.98 2.18
N ILE A 119 -12.92 -10.59 2.29
CA ILE A 119 -12.79 -12.00 2.68
C ILE A 119 -13.41 -12.21 4.07
N TYR A 120 -13.09 -11.34 5.03
CA TYR A 120 -13.64 -11.41 6.38
C TYR A 120 -15.18 -11.35 6.38
N TYR A 121 -15.75 -10.41 5.62
CA TYR A 121 -17.19 -10.30 5.42
C TYR A 121 -17.82 -11.58 4.87
N LEU A 122 -17.21 -12.19 3.86
CA LEU A 122 -17.70 -13.44 3.26
C LEU A 122 -17.64 -14.61 4.24
N ILE A 123 -16.59 -14.67 5.07
CA ILE A 123 -16.45 -15.67 6.13
C ILE A 123 -17.59 -15.52 7.13
N THR A 124 -17.86 -14.31 7.62
CA THR A 124 -18.97 -14.05 8.56
C THR A 124 -20.31 -14.44 7.97
N LYS A 125 -20.56 -14.09 6.69
CA LYS A 125 -21.81 -14.46 6.00
C LYS A 125 -21.97 -15.96 5.80
N ALA A 126 -20.90 -16.68 5.49
CA ALA A 126 -20.92 -18.14 5.35
C ALA A 126 -21.13 -18.83 6.72
N LYS A 127 -20.61 -18.25 7.81
CA LYS A 127 -20.87 -18.75 9.17
C LYS A 127 -22.34 -18.54 9.59
N GLU A 128 -22.92 -17.38 9.27
CA GLU A 128 -24.32 -17.04 9.56
C GLU A 128 -25.31 -17.86 8.71
N ASN A 129 -25.00 -18.06 7.42
CA ASN A 129 -25.84 -18.80 6.49
C ASN A 129 -25.05 -19.94 5.84
N ARG A 130 -25.29 -21.16 6.32
CA ARG A 130 -24.62 -22.40 5.89
C ARG A 130 -24.84 -22.77 4.43
N GLN A 131 -25.86 -22.20 3.78
CA GLN A 131 -26.07 -22.43 2.35
C GLN A 131 -25.10 -21.59 1.49
N LEU A 132 -24.46 -20.58 2.07
CA LEU A 132 -23.46 -19.76 1.39
C LEU A 132 -22.09 -20.41 1.47
N LYS A 133 -21.62 -20.90 0.32
CA LYS A 133 -20.26 -21.42 0.18
C LYS A 133 -19.24 -20.28 0.21
N LEU A 134 -18.16 -20.46 0.96
CA LEU A 134 -17.07 -19.48 1.03
C LEU A 134 -16.22 -19.53 -0.25
N ARG A 135 -16.57 -18.70 -1.25
CA ARG A 135 -15.91 -18.63 -2.55
C ARG A 135 -15.18 -17.31 -2.78
N TRP A 136 -14.40 -16.87 -1.79
CA TRP A 136 -13.74 -15.57 -1.84
C TRP A 136 -12.84 -15.40 -3.07
N HIS A 137 -12.15 -16.46 -3.49
CA HIS A 137 -11.26 -16.46 -4.66
C HIS A 137 -12.00 -16.28 -6.01
N LYS A 138 -13.33 -16.41 -6.01
CA LYS A 138 -14.22 -16.18 -7.17
C LYS A 138 -15.14 -14.99 -6.98
N ASP A 139 -15.01 -14.25 -5.87
CA ASP A 139 -15.83 -13.08 -5.60
C ASP A 139 -15.47 -11.96 -6.58
N GLY A 140 -16.47 -11.46 -7.32
CA GLY A 140 -16.24 -10.45 -8.36
C GLY A 140 -15.65 -9.16 -7.81
N VAL A 141 -15.98 -8.77 -6.57
CA VAL A 141 -15.40 -7.58 -5.93
C VAL A 141 -13.91 -7.80 -5.67
N ILE A 142 -13.53 -8.94 -5.09
CA ILE A 142 -12.11 -9.28 -4.88
C ILE A 142 -11.36 -9.31 -6.22
N LEU A 143 -11.88 -10.03 -7.22
CA LEU A 143 -11.24 -10.14 -8.53
C LEU A 143 -11.07 -8.78 -9.20
N ASN A 144 -12.05 -7.88 -9.09
CA ASN A 144 -11.92 -6.51 -9.61
C ASN A 144 -10.77 -5.75 -8.96
N HIS A 145 -10.61 -5.84 -7.63
CA HIS A 145 -9.48 -5.21 -6.95
C HIS A 145 -8.16 -5.83 -7.37
N LEU A 146 -8.08 -7.16 -7.48
CA LEU A 146 -6.85 -7.84 -7.93
C LEU A 146 -6.48 -7.44 -9.36
N ASN A 147 -7.46 -7.34 -10.28
CA ASN A 147 -7.22 -6.89 -11.65
C ASN A 147 -6.65 -5.47 -11.76
N MET A 148 -6.84 -4.60 -10.76
CA MET A 148 -6.28 -3.26 -10.76
C MET A 148 -4.77 -3.24 -10.50
N ILE A 149 -4.22 -4.28 -9.86
CA ILE A 149 -2.84 -4.31 -9.38
C ILE A 149 -2.02 -5.46 -9.94
N PHE A 150 -2.67 -6.55 -10.32
CA PHE A 150 -2.01 -7.73 -10.85
C PHE A 150 -1.86 -7.59 -12.36
N ASN A 151 -0.69 -7.98 -12.85
CA ASN A 151 -0.50 -8.21 -14.27
C ASN A 151 -1.11 -9.57 -14.67
N GLN A 152 -1.16 -9.84 -15.97
CA GLN A 152 -1.76 -11.05 -16.50
C GLN A 152 -1.11 -12.34 -15.96
N SER A 153 0.22 -12.36 -15.80
CA SER A 153 0.91 -13.54 -15.25
C SER A 153 0.59 -13.78 -13.78
N GLU A 154 0.45 -12.71 -12.98
CA GLU A 154 0.10 -12.79 -11.57
C GLU A 154 -1.34 -13.29 -11.38
N LEU A 155 -2.26 -12.87 -12.25
CA LEU A 155 -3.64 -13.38 -12.27
C LEU A 155 -3.68 -14.87 -12.64
N GLN A 156 -2.96 -15.28 -13.68
CA GLN A 156 -2.89 -16.69 -14.09
C GLN A 156 -2.29 -17.58 -12.99
N GLU A 157 -1.30 -17.09 -12.26
CA GLU A 157 -0.73 -17.82 -11.14
C GLU A 157 -1.72 -17.89 -9.96
N PHE A 158 -2.37 -16.78 -9.63
CA PHE A 158 -3.43 -16.74 -8.63
C PHE A 158 -4.53 -17.77 -8.89
N GLU A 159 -4.94 -17.96 -10.14
CA GLU A 159 -5.94 -18.96 -10.52
C GLU A 159 -5.48 -20.40 -10.23
N LYS A 160 -4.22 -20.72 -10.52
CA LYS A 160 -3.64 -22.06 -10.39
C LYS A 160 -3.41 -22.49 -8.94
N ILE A 161 -3.03 -21.55 -8.08
CA ILE A 161 -2.66 -21.83 -6.69
C ILE A 161 -3.81 -22.55 -5.96
N GLN A 162 -3.57 -23.73 -5.39
CA GLN A 162 -4.57 -24.44 -4.60
C GLN A 162 -4.45 -24.14 -3.11
N ILE A 163 -3.25 -23.88 -2.60
CA ILE A 163 -2.98 -23.65 -1.18
C ILE A 163 -2.17 -22.36 -1.06
N GLY A 164 -2.45 -21.52 -0.07
CA GLY A 164 -1.75 -20.24 0.10
C GLY A 164 -2.22 -19.12 -0.82
N LYS A 165 -3.46 -19.17 -1.34
CA LYS A 165 -3.98 -18.14 -2.27
C LYS A 165 -3.98 -16.74 -1.64
N PHE A 166 -4.28 -16.58 -0.35
CA PHE A 166 -4.27 -15.26 0.28
C PHE A 166 -2.83 -14.80 0.52
N ARG A 167 -1.95 -15.70 0.97
CA ARG A 167 -0.52 -15.40 1.10
C ARG A 167 0.11 -14.97 -0.22
N TYR A 168 -0.30 -15.57 -1.33
CA TYR A 168 0.12 -15.12 -2.66
C TYR A 168 -0.28 -13.66 -2.93
N VAL A 169 -1.54 -13.31 -2.63
CA VAL A 169 -2.01 -11.92 -2.78
C VAL A 169 -1.19 -10.96 -1.93
N GLU A 170 -0.95 -11.32 -0.67
CA GLU A 170 -0.12 -10.55 0.25
C GLU A 170 1.32 -10.36 -0.28
N ASN A 171 1.95 -11.43 -0.79
CA ASN A 171 3.32 -11.37 -1.32
C ASN A 171 3.42 -10.48 -2.59
N VAL A 172 2.44 -10.56 -3.50
CA VAL A 172 2.43 -9.72 -4.71
C VAL A 172 2.31 -8.24 -4.35
N LEU A 173 1.41 -7.93 -3.41
CA LEU A 173 1.24 -6.58 -2.88
C LEU A 173 2.51 -6.08 -2.17
N GLU A 174 3.12 -6.91 -1.31
CA GLU A 174 4.36 -6.60 -0.61
C GLU A 174 5.50 -6.27 -1.60
N ALA A 175 5.67 -7.10 -2.62
CA ALA A 175 6.71 -6.92 -3.62
C ALA A 175 6.53 -5.60 -4.40
N LYS A 176 5.32 -5.30 -4.86
CA LYS A 176 5.01 -4.06 -5.59
C LYS A 176 5.18 -2.83 -4.71
N LEU A 177 4.72 -2.90 -3.47
CA LEU A 177 4.87 -1.81 -2.50
C LEU A 177 6.35 -1.54 -2.21
N LYS A 178 7.13 -2.59 -1.97
CA LYS A 178 8.57 -2.49 -1.70
C LYS A 178 9.32 -1.79 -2.84
N VAL A 179 9.07 -2.18 -4.09
CA VAL A 179 9.67 -1.54 -5.27
C VAL A 179 9.34 -0.04 -5.30
N ARG A 180 8.07 0.34 -5.11
CA ARG A 180 7.68 1.76 -5.10
C ARG A 180 8.29 2.56 -3.96
N ILE A 181 8.40 1.96 -2.78
CA ILE A 181 9.06 2.60 -1.63
C ILE A 181 10.55 2.79 -1.93
N GLU A 182 11.25 1.77 -2.41
CA GLU A 182 12.66 1.84 -2.79
C GLU A 182 12.93 2.91 -3.86
N GLU A 183 12.07 3.00 -4.88
CA GLU A 183 12.10 4.08 -5.88
C GLU A 183 11.95 5.45 -5.22
N GLY A 184 11.02 5.60 -4.27
CA GLY A 184 10.79 6.82 -3.51
C GLY A 184 11.96 7.21 -2.59
N LEU A 185 12.67 6.23 -2.03
CA LEU A 185 13.83 6.40 -1.15
C LEU A 185 15.13 6.69 -1.90
N SER A 186 15.23 6.27 -3.16
CA SER A 186 16.46 6.37 -3.95
C SER A 186 16.99 7.81 -4.12
N GLY A 187 16.16 8.83 -3.85
CA GLY A 187 16.52 10.25 -3.94
C GLY A 187 16.90 10.71 -5.36
N GLY A 188 16.91 9.82 -6.36
CA GLY A 188 17.42 10.10 -7.71
C GLY A 188 16.71 11.28 -8.36
N LYS A 189 15.36 11.30 -8.29
CA LYS A 189 14.55 12.41 -8.80
C LYS A 189 14.81 13.73 -8.07
N ALA A 190 15.04 13.69 -6.76
CA ALA A 190 15.31 14.90 -5.97
C ALA A 190 16.71 15.44 -6.28
N SER A 191 17.71 14.56 -6.37
CA SER A 191 19.08 14.91 -6.73
C SER A 191 19.16 15.49 -8.14
N GLU A 192 18.48 14.88 -9.11
CA GLU A 192 18.40 15.38 -10.49
C GLU A 192 17.76 16.78 -10.55
N ALA A 193 16.63 16.97 -9.86
CA ALA A 193 15.96 18.28 -9.80
C ALA A 193 16.85 19.36 -9.15
N MET A 194 17.60 19.01 -8.10
CA MET A 194 18.56 19.93 -7.47
C MET A 194 19.71 20.29 -8.41
N LEU A 195 20.26 19.32 -9.13
CA LEU A 195 21.32 19.53 -10.11
C LEU A 195 20.85 20.41 -11.28
N GLN A 196 19.67 20.13 -11.83
CA GLN A 196 19.09 20.94 -12.91
C GLN A 196 18.85 22.38 -12.46
N GLN A 197 18.31 22.59 -11.25
CA GLN A 197 18.11 23.93 -10.72
C GLN A 197 19.43 24.67 -10.49
N ALA A 198 20.44 23.98 -9.94
CA ALA A 198 21.77 24.54 -9.73
C ALA A 198 22.41 24.99 -11.06
N LEU A 199 22.25 24.18 -12.12
CA LEU A 199 22.75 24.52 -13.46
C LEU A 199 22.04 25.75 -14.04
N GLN A 200 20.71 25.84 -13.92
CA GLN A 200 19.95 27.00 -14.38
C GLN A 200 20.37 28.28 -13.66
N ASN A 201 20.60 28.19 -12.34
CA ASN A 201 21.06 29.32 -11.53
C ASN A 201 22.48 29.76 -11.93
N GLN A 202 23.39 28.81 -12.20
CA GLN A 202 24.74 29.11 -12.68
C GLN A 202 24.71 29.85 -14.04
N LEU A 203 23.88 29.38 -14.98
CA LEU A 203 23.69 30.04 -16.27
C LEU A 203 23.15 31.47 -16.13
N MET A 204 22.29 31.74 -15.13
CA MET A 204 21.84 33.10 -14.83
C MET A 204 22.96 33.97 -14.24
N LEU A 205 23.77 33.44 -13.33
CA LEU A 205 24.91 34.15 -12.76
C LEU A 205 25.93 34.55 -13.83
N ASP A 206 26.27 33.63 -14.73
CA ASP A 206 27.22 33.88 -15.83
C ASP A 206 26.72 34.94 -16.83
N LYS A 207 25.40 35.04 -17.02
CA LYS A 207 24.79 36.10 -17.85
C LYS A 207 24.80 37.46 -17.15
N LEU A 208 24.73 37.48 -15.82
CA LEU A 208 24.73 38.70 -15.01
C LEU A 208 26.14 39.24 -14.77
N SER A 209 27.17 38.39 -14.76
CA SER A 209 28.57 38.80 -14.62
C SER A 209 29.21 39.34 -15.91
N LYS A 210 28.64 38.98 -17.08
CA LYS A 210 29.08 39.46 -18.40
C LYS A 210 28.43 40.78 -18.85
N LYS A 211 27.58 41.40 -18.02
CA LYS A 211 26.88 42.67 -18.26
C LYS A 211 27.32 43.72 -17.26
#